data_AF-A0A9C7PJL6-F1
#
_entry.id   AF-A0A9C7PJL6-F1
#
_cell.length_a   1.000
_cell.length_b   1.000
_cell.length_c   1.000
_cell.angle_alpha   90.00
_cell.angle_beta   90.00
_cell.angle_gamma   90.00
#
_symmetry.space_group_name_H-M   'P 1'
#
loop_
_entity.id
_entity.type
_entity.pdbx_description
1 polymer ?
#
loop_
_entity_poly.entity_id
_entity_poly.type
_entity_poly.pdbx_seq_one_letter_code
_entity_poly.pdbx_strand_id
1 'polypeptide(L)'
;MEGVVDAVMREQLTAIGGYERCVTEFVRVSQTVLPKRVFFRYAPELRQGGFTPSGTPVYLQLLGSHPELMAANAARAASLAHPVLT
;
A
#
# COMPACT_ATOMS: atom_id res chain seq x y z
N MET A 1 9.03 3.43 -6.01
CA MET A 1 10.30 2.89 -6.56
C MET A 1 10.08 1.43 -6.86
N GLU A 2 9.60 1.13 -8.06
CA GLU A 2 9.31 -0.25 -8.47
C GLU A 2 10.61 -1.08 -8.43
N GLY A 3 10.57 -2.23 -7.76
CA GLY A 3 11.70 -3.14 -7.56
C GLY A 3 12.71 -2.76 -6.49
N VAL A 4 12.54 -1.65 -5.76
CA VAL A 4 13.54 -1.18 -4.77
C VAL A 4 12.99 -1.09 -3.35
N VAL A 5 11.73 -0.67 -3.18
CA VAL A 5 11.13 -0.47 -1.85
C VAL A 5 10.00 -1.48 -1.65
N ASP A 6 10.37 -2.76 -1.71
CA ASP A 6 9.48 -3.85 -1.35
C ASP A 6 9.22 -3.87 0.17
N ALA A 7 8.37 -4.78 0.63
CA ALA A 7 7.98 -4.85 2.04
C ALA A 7 9.19 -5.11 2.97
N VAL A 8 10.15 -5.91 2.54
CA VAL A 8 11.35 -6.24 3.33
C VAL A 8 12.23 -5.00 3.48
N MET A 9 12.43 -4.25 2.40
CA MET A 9 13.19 -3.01 2.43
C MET A 9 12.52 -1.97 3.35
N ARG A 10 11.18 -1.85 3.31
CA ARG A 10 10.44 -0.93 4.21
C ARG A 10 10.61 -1.32 5.67
N GLU A 11 10.53 -2.60 5.99
CA GLU A 11 10.77 -3.09 7.35
C GLU A 11 12.18 -2.70 7.85
N GLN A 12 13.21 -3.00 7.07
CA GLN A 12 14.60 -2.71 7.45
C GLN A 12 14.84 -1.20 7.60
N LEU A 13 14.37 -0.38 6.65
CA LEU A 13 14.56 1.07 6.69
C LEU A 13 13.80 1.72 7.85
N THR A 14 12.56 1.29 8.10
CA THR A 14 11.76 1.83 9.22
C THR A 14 12.27 1.39 10.58
N ALA A 15 12.94 0.23 10.69
CA ALA A 15 13.62 -0.20 11.90
C ALA A 15 14.82 0.68 12.27
N ILE A 16 15.50 1.27 11.29
CA ILE A 16 16.58 2.26 11.55
C ILE A 16 16.00 3.57 12.12
N GLY A 17 14.75 3.89 11.78
CA GLY A 17 14.05 5.09 12.22
C GLY A 17 14.22 6.28 11.28
N GLY A 18 13.61 7.41 11.66
CA GLY A 18 13.65 8.67 10.88
C GLY A 18 12.62 8.76 9.75
N TYR A 19 11.73 7.77 9.61
CA TYR A 19 10.64 7.78 8.64
C TYR A 19 9.28 7.96 9.33
N GLU A 20 8.57 9.03 8.98
CA GLU A 20 7.20 9.27 9.45
C GLU A 20 6.17 8.39 8.74
N ARG A 21 6.45 8.03 7.49
CA ARG A 21 5.56 7.21 6.64
C ARG A 21 6.33 6.52 5.53
N CYS A 22 5.78 5.44 5.02
CA CYS A 22 6.25 4.76 3.81
C CYS A 22 5.15 4.72 2.75
N VAL A 23 5.56 4.63 1.49
CA VAL A 23 4.67 4.39 0.36
C VAL A 23 5.04 3.08 -0.32
N THR A 24 4.04 2.36 -0.82
CA THR A 24 4.27 1.14 -1.59
C THR A 24 4.83 1.45 -2.97
N GLU A 25 5.17 0.40 -3.70
CA GLU A 25 5.27 0.49 -5.15
C GLU A 25 3.90 0.78 -5.79
N PHE A 26 3.92 1.17 -7.06
CA PHE A 26 2.71 1.48 -7.80
C PHE A 26 1.87 0.24 -8.04
N VAL A 27 0.62 0.26 -7.56
CA VAL A 27 -0.41 -0.67 -7.99
C VAL A 27 -1.06 -0.11 -9.25
N ARG A 28 -0.72 -0.71 -10.39
CA ARG A 28 -1.24 -0.29 -11.68
C ARG A 28 -2.70 -0.68 -11.85
N VAL A 29 -3.58 0.32 -11.95
CA VAL A 29 -5.00 0.18 -12.25
C VAL A 29 -5.21 0.44 -13.74
N SER A 30 -5.62 -0.59 -14.48
CA SER A 30 -5.81 -0.48 -15.93
C SER A 30 -7.28 -0.56 -16.34
N GLN A 31 -7.89 -1.75 -16.24
CA GLN A 31 -9.22 -2.01 -16.81
C GLN A 31 -10.25 -2.53 -15.80
N THR A 32 -9.82 -2.99 -14.62
CA THR A 32 -10.72 -3.68 -13.67
C THR A 32 -10.42 -3.29 -12.22
N VAL A 33 -11.36 -3.61 -11.33
CA VAL A 33 -11.12 -3.55 -9.88
C VAL A 33 -10.30 -4.77 -9.46
N LEU A 34 -9.09 -4.53 -8.97
CA LEU A 34 -8.11 -5.55 -8.67
C LEU A 34 -8.59 -6.45 -7.52
N PRO A 35 -8.24 -7.75 -7.53
CA PRO A 35 -8.59 -8.65 -6.43
C PRO A 35 -7.75 -8.33 -5.19
N LYS A 36 -8.31 -8.63 -3.99
CA LYS A 36 -7.69 -8.34 -2.67
C LYS A 36 -6.23 -8.80 -2.58
N ARG A 37 -5.91 -9.97 -3.15
CA ARG A 37 -4.56 -10.55 -3.15
C ARG A 37 -3.49 -9.64 -3.77
N VAL A 38 -3.86 -8.77 -4.71
CA VAL A 38 -2.93 -7.83 -5.35
C VAL A 38 -2.49 -6.79 -4.34
N PHE A 39 -3.43 -6.19 -3.60
CA PHE A 39 -3.12 -5.22 -2.56
C PHE A 39 -2.23 -5.83 -1.46
N PHE A 40 -2.52 -7.06 -1.01
CA PHE A 40 -1.67 -7.75 -0.03
C PHE A 40 -0.28 -8.12 -0.55
N ARG A 41 -0.09 -8.23 -1.88
CA ARG A 41 1.22 -8.48 -2.47
C ARG A 41 2.09 -7.22 -2.41
N TYR A 42 1.52 -6.06 -2.70
CA TYR A 42 2.23 -4.77 -2.67
C TYR A 42 2.37 -4.22 -1.24
N ALA A 43 1.37 -4.46 -0.40
CA ALA A 43 1.28 -4.01 0.99
C ALA A 43 0.87 -5.17 1.92
N PRO A 44 1.76 -6.13 2.22
CA PRO A 44 1.50 -7.13 3.26
C PRO A 44 1.17 -6.50 4.61
N GLU A 45 1.64 -5.27 4.87
CA GLU A 45 1.35 -4.44 6.04
C GLU A 45 -0.15 -4.18 6.26
N LEU A 46 -0.98 -4.30 5.22
CA LEU A 46 -2.44 -4.25 5.37
C LEU A 46 -2.96 -5.31 6.34
N ARG A 47 -2.28 -6.46 6.48
CA ARG A 47 -2.62 -7.49 7.47
C ARG A 47 -2.25 -7.08 8.90
N GLN A 48 -1.35 -6.11 9.04
CA GLN A 48 -0.87 -5.55 10.31
C GLN A 48 -1.46 -4.15 10.54
N GLY A 49 -2.66 -3.90 10.00
CA GLY A 49 -3.35 -2.62 10.18
C GLY A 49 -2.79 -1.45 9.38
N GLY A 50 -1.90 -1.70 8.41
CA GLY A 50 -1.29 -0.67 7.57
C GLY A 50 0.03 -0.12 8.13
N PHE A 51 0.71 -0.87 9.00
CA PHE A 51 1.99 -0.47 9.58
C PHE A 51 3.09 -1.48 9.28
N THR A 52 4.33 -1.00 9.18
CA THR A 52 5.50 -1.87 9.28
C THR A 52 5.61 -2.45 10.69
N PRO A 53 6.40 -3.51 10.92
CA PRO A 53 6.65 -4.04 12.26
C PRO A 53 7.19 -2.99 13.25
N SER A 54 7.90 -1.99 12.75
CA SER A 54 8.45 -0.86 13.51
C SER A 54 7.41 0.24 13.84
N GLY A 55 6.16 0.07 13.42
CA GLY A 55 5.07 1.01 13.69
C GLY A 55 4.99 2.20 12.73
N THR A 56 5.73 2.20 11.62
CA THR A 56 5.65 3.26 10.61
C THR A 56 4.45 3.00 9.68
N PRO A 57 3.56 3.98 9.47
CA PRO A 57 2.39 3.81 8.59
C PRO A 57 2.80 3.65 7.12
N VAL A 58 2.11 2.76 6.41
CA VAL A 58 2.34 2.43 5.00
C VAL A 58 1.13 2.80 4.15
N TYR A 59 1.36 3.63 3.14
CA TYR A 59 0.35 4.13 2.22
C TYR A 59 0.43 3.43 0.86
N LEU A 60 -0.71 2.94 0.39
CA LEU A 60 -0.83 2.30 -0.92
C LEU A 60 -0.83 3.35 -2.04
N GLN A 61 0.04 3.18 -3.03
CA GLN A 61 0.13 4.08 -4.18
C GLN A 61 -0.55 3.47 -5.41
N LEU A 62 -1.67 4.05 -5.85
CA LEU A 62 -2.38 3.64 -7.06
C LEU A 62 -1.92 4.47 -8.27
N LEU A 63 -1.80 3.85 -9.44
CA LEU A 63 -1.50 4.54 -10.70
C LEU A 63 -2.43 4.06 -11.81
N GLY A 64 -3.16 4.99 -12.41
CA GLY A 64 -4.11 4.70 -13.48
C GLY A 64 -4.75 5.97 -14.05
N SER A 65 -5.43 5.85 -15.19
CA SER A 65 -6.01 6.98 -15.92
C SER A 65 -7.54 7.06 -15.84
N HIS A 66 -8.22 6.01 -15.39
CA HIS A 66 -9.68 5.94 -15.33
C HIS A 66 -10.19 6.32 -13.93
N PRO A 67 -10.85 7.48 -13.74
CA PRO A 67 -11.23 7.97 -12.41
C PRO A 67 -12.14 7.00 -11.63
N GLU A 68 -13.12 6.39 -12.29
CA GLU A 68 -14.05 5.45 -11.67
C GLU A 68 -13.34 4.19 -11.16
N LEU A 69 -12.44 3.63 -11.98
CA LEU A 69 -11.65 2.47 -11.58
C LEU A 69 -10.65 2.82 -10.48
N MET A 70 -10.07 4.03 -10.52
CA MET A 70 -9.19 4.51 -9.45
C MET A 70 -9.94 4.62 -8.13
N ALA A 71 -11.13 5.22 -8.12
CA ALA A 71 -11.98 5.34 -6.94
C ALA A 71 -12.41 3.97 -6.40
N ALA A 72 -12.85 3.06 -7.28
CA ALA A 72 -13.26 1.71 -6.87
C ALA A 72 -12.10 0.89 -6.29
N ASN A 73 -10.89 1.01 -6.85
CA ASN A 73 -9.70 0.35 -6.31
C ASN A 73 -9.24 0.99 -5.00
N ALA A 74 -9.32 2.31 -4.86
CA ALA A 74 -9.01 3.02 -3.62
C ALA A 74 -9.97 2.61 -2.49
N ALA A 75 -11.28 2.58 -2.76
CA ALA A 75 -12.28 2.11 -1.80
C ALA A 75 -12.04 0.65 -1.39
N ARG A 76 -11.68 -0.22 -2.36
CA ARG A 76 -11.33 -1.61 -2.06
C ARG A 76 -10.07 -1.68 -1.19
N ALA A 77 -9.01 -0.96 -1.51
CA ALA A 77 -7.79 -0.92 -0.70
C ALA A 77 -8.08 -0.42 0.73
N ALA A 78 -8.87 0.64 0.88
CA ALA A 78 -9.29 1.19 2.16
C ALA A 78 -10.07 0.18 3.01
N SER A 79 -10.95 -0.62 2.39
CA SER A 79 -11.68 -1.68 3.09
C SER A 79 -10.81 -2.84 3.60
N LEU A 80 -9.57 -2.94 3.11
CA LEU A 80 -8.59 -3.97 3.52
C LEU A 80 -7.63 -3.46 4.59
N ALA A 81 -7.50 -2.14 4.74
CA ALA A 81 -6.71 -1.53 5.79
C ALA A 81 -7.58 -1.30 7.04
N HIS A 82 -6.96 -1.27 8.22
CA HIS A 82 -7.58 -0.66 9.39
C HIS A 82 -7.66 0.88 9.17
N PRO A 83 -8.54 1.65 9.84
CA PRO A 83 -9.02 2.99 9.42
C PRO A 83 -8.01 4.14 9.33
N VAL A 84 -6.70 3.89 9.27
CA VAL A 84 -5.66 4.93 9.17
C VAL A 84 -5.60 5.56 7.76
N LEU A 85 -6.39 5.06 6.80
CA LEU A 85 -6.50 5.61 5.44
C LEU A 85 -7.55 6.72 5.25
N THR A 86 -8.02 7.38 6.32
CA THR A 86 -8.86 8.60 6.22
C THR A 86 -8.05 9.86 6.37
#